data_AF-A0A2J2HAE0-F1
#
_entry.id   AF-A0A2J2HAE0-F1
#
_cell.length_a   1.000
_cell.length_b   1.000
_cell.length_c   1.000
_cell.angle_alpha   90.00
_cell.angle_beta   90.00
_cell.angle_gamma   90.00
#
_symmetry.space_group_name_H-M   'P 1'
#
loop_
_entity.id
_entity.type
_entity.pdbx_description
1 polymer ?
#
loop_
_entity_poly.entity_id
_entity_poly.type
_entity_poly.pdbx_seq_one_letter_code
_entity_poly.pdbx_strand_id
1 'polypeptide(L)' 'MEEWIQLLEEAREIRRRGADWHFINSLPPKLRLALTYFVEVGDIYVASRIAGMKVGEFDELRRKAKVPMV' A
#
# COMPACT_ATOMS: atom_id res chain seq x y z
N MET A 1 6.30 -22.94 8.36
CA MET A 1 6.25 -22.36 6.99
C MET A 1 4.85 -21.83 6.70
N GLU A 2 3.79 -22.59 7.03
CA GLU A 2 2.39 -22.17 6.89
C GLU A 2 2.03 -20.93 7.72
N GLU A 3 2.51 -20.82 8.97
CA GLU A 3 2.24 -19.65 9.83
C GLU A 3 2.70 -18.32 9.22
N TRP A 4 3.87 -18.28 8.58
CA TRP A 4 4.37 -17.07 7.91
C TRP A 4 3.52 -16.66 6.72
N ILE A 5 2.99 -17.64 5.97
CA ILE A 5 2.09 -17.39 4.84
C ILE A 5 0.77 -16.82 5.35
N GLN A 6 0.23 -17.37 6.45
CA GLN A 6 -0.98 -16.86 7.09
C GLN A 6 -0.80 -15.42 7.57
N LEU A 7 0.31 -15.11 8.26
CA LEU A 7 0.61 -13.76 8.71
C LEU A 7 0.73 -12.76 7.56
N LEU A 8 1.35 -13.16 6.44
CA LEU A 8 1.44 -12.30 5.25
C LEU A 8 0.07 -12.05 4.62
N GLU A 9 -0.79 -13.06 4.54
CA GLU A 9 -2.15 -12.90 4.01
C GLU A 9 -3.02 -12.04 4.94
N GLU A 10 -2.92 -12.23 6.26
CA GLU A 10 -3.58 -11.39 7.26
C GLU A 10 -3.14 -9.93 7.15
N ALA A 11 -1.83 -9.66 7.04
CA ALA A 11 -1.31 -8.31 6.84
C ALA A 11 -1.85 -7.67 5.55
N ARG A 12 -1.93 -8.44 4.45
CA ARG A 12 -2.54 -7.98 3.19
C ARG A 12 -4.03 -7.70 3.35
N GLU A 13 -4.78 -8.55 4.04
CA GLU A 13 -6.20 -8.32 4.31
C GLU A 13 -6.42 -7.04 5.13
N ILE A 14 -5.61 -6.82 6.17
CA ILE A 14 -5.65 -5.61 6.99
C ILE A 14 -5.40 -4.38 6.11
N ARG A 15 -4.38 -4.42 5.24
CA ARG A 15 -4.11 -3.33 4.30
C ARG A 15 -5.27 -3.08 3.34
N ARG A 16 -5.86 -4.13 2.75
CA ARG A 16 -7.03 -4.02 1.85
C ARG A 16 -8.26 -3.45 2.53
N ARG A 17 -8.59 -3.91 3.74
CA ARG A 17 -9.79 -3.47 4.48
C ARG A 17 -9.65 -2.05 4.99
N GLY A 18 -8.44 -1.63 5.36
CA GLY A 18 -8.17 -0.26 5.83
C GLY A 18 -8.05 0.76 4.70
N ALA A 19 -7.72 0.33 3.48
CA ALA A 19 -7.51 1.22 2.34
C ALA A 19 -8.76 2.00 1.94
N ASP A 20 -8.60 3.31 1.75
CA ASP A 20 -9.60 4.18 1.13
C ASP A 20 -9.55 4.00 -0.40
N TRP A 21 -10.23 2.97 -0.89
CA TRP A 21 -10.25 2.64 -2.32
C TRP A 21 -10.85 3.75 -3.18
N HIS A 22 -11.77 4.56 -2.65
CA HIS A 22 -12.32 5.69 -3.38
C HIS A 22 -11.24 6.73 -3.66
N PHE A 23 -10.47 7.11 -2.63
CA PHE A 23 -9.29 7.97 -2.80
C PHE A 23 -8.27 7.36 -3.75
N ILE A 24 -7.86 6.11 -3.54
CA ILE A 24 -6.87 5.41 -4.39
C ILE A 24 -7.30 5.41 -5.85
N ASN A 25 -8.57 5.12 -6.13
CA ASN A 25 -9.08 5.05 -7.49
C ASN A 25 -9.16 6.41 -8.19
N SER A 26 -9.33 7.50 -7.43
CA SER A 26 -9.34 8.88 -7.94
C SER A 26 -7.95 9.41 -8.35
N LEU A 27 -6.88 8.75 -7.91
CA LEU A 27 -5.51 9.22 -8.17
C LEU A 27 -5.08 8.97 -9.63
N PRO A 28 -4.07 9.71 -10.12
CA PRO A 28 -3.41 9.40 -11.38
C PRO A 28 -2.92 7.95 -11.43
N PRO A 29 -2.92 7.30 -12.62
CA PRO A 29 -2.65 5.87 -12.76
C PRO A 29 -1.36 5.38 -12.05
N LYS A 30 -0.29 6.19 -12.07
CA LYS A 30 0.99 5.85 -11.44
C LYS A 30 0.90 5.77 -9.91
N LEU A 31 0.21 6.71 -9.27
CA LEU A 31 0.04 6.74 -7.82
C LEU A 31 -0.95 5.65 -7.36
N ARG A 32 -2.02 5.45 -8.14
CA ARG A 32 -2.95 4.33 -7.92
C ARG A 32 -2.23 2.99 -7.97
N LEU A 33 -1.38 2.77 -8.97
CA LEU A 33 -0.58 1.55 -9.09
C LEU A 33 0.36 1.36 -7.89
N ALA A 34 1.05 2.43 -7.46
CA ALA A 34 1.97 2.36 -6.33
C ALA A 34 1.26 2.01 -5.01
N LEU A 35 0.12 2.63 -4.72
CA LEU A 35 -0.67 2.31 -3.52
C LEU A 35 -1.28 0.91 -3.60
N THR A 36 -1.76 0.49 -4.77
CA THR A 36 -2.28 -0.87 -4.96
C THR A 36 -1.17 -1.89 -4.71
N TYR A 37 0.03 -1.67 -5.26
CA TYR A 37 1.18 -2.52 -4.97
C TYR A 37 1.49 -2.57 -3.47
N PHE A 38 1.50 -1.43 -2.78
CA PHE A 38 1.72 -1.41 -1.33
C PHE A 38 0.62 -2.15 -0.56
N VAL A 39 -0.65 -2.06 -0.98
CA VAL A 39 -1.77 -2.81 -0.37
C VAL A 39 -1.61 -4.32 -0.55
N GLU A 40 -1.06 -4.76 -1.68
CA GLU A 40 -0.91 -6.18 -2.00
C GLU A 40 0.35 -6.78 -1.39
N VAL A 41 1.47 -6.05 -1.40
CA VAL A 41 2.81 -6.60 -1.09
C VAL A 41 3.38 -6.07 0.22
N GLY A 42 3.15 -4.80 0.55
CA GLY A 42 3.58 -4.20 1.83
C GLY A 42 4.99 -3.61 1.80
N ASP A 43 5.66 -3.66 0.64
CA ASP A 43 6.97 -3.06 0.46
C ASP A 43 6.84 -1.57 0.12
N ILE A 44 7.08 -0.73 1.14
CA ILE A 44 7.01 0.73 1.00
C ILE A 44 8.11 1.30 0.10
N TYR A 45 9.28 0.66 0.06
CA TYR A 45 10.40 1.13 -0.76
C TYR A 45 10.08 0.96 -2.23
N VAL A 46 9.69 -0.26 -2.64
CA VAL A 46 9.31 -0.52 -4.04
C VAL A 46 8.12 0.34 -4.44
N ALA A 47 7.11 0.48 -3.57
CA ALA A 47 5.97 1.33 -3.83
C ALA A 47 6.36 2.81 -4.05
N SER A 48 7.28 3.35 -3.24
CA SER A 48 7.77 4.73 -3.42
C SER A 48 8.52 4.89 -4.76
N ARG A 49 9.26 3.86 -5.20
CA ARG A 49 9.93 3.86 -6.51
C ARG A 49 8.93 3.82 -7.66
N ILE A 50 7.88 3.01 -7.56
CA ILE A 50 6.78 2.98 -8.55
C ILE A 50 6.11 4.37 -8.62
N ALA A 51 5.86 5.00 -7.48
CA ALA A 51 5.29 6.35 -7.41
C ALA A 51 6.24 7.43 -7.97
N GLY A 52 7.55 7.17 -7.96
CA GLY A 52 8.58 8.11 -8.40
C GLY A 52 8.85 9.21 -7.39
N MET A 53 8.72 8.92 -6.09
CA MET A 53 8.90 9.87 -4.98
C MET A 53 9.71 9.25 -3.84
N LYS A 54 10.11 10.07 -2.87
CA LYS A 54 10.83 9.59 -1.69
C LYS A 54 9.91 8.74 -0.80
N VAL A 55 10.49 7.83 -0.02
CA VAL A 55 9.72 6.94 0.88
C VAL A 55 8.85 7.74 1.85
N GLY A 56 9.36 8.83 2.41
CA GLY A 56 8.57 9.69 3.32
C GLY A 56 7.37 10.35 2.63
N GLU A 57 7.53 10.83 1.39
CA GLU A 57 6.44 11.42 0.59
C GLU A 57 5.38 10.37 0.25
N PHE A 58 5.83 9.15 -0.06
CA PHE A 58 4.92 8.03 -0.29
C PHE A 58 4.20 7.60 0.99
N ASP A 59 4.87 7.62 2.14
CA ASP A 59 4.24 7.30 3.43
C ASP A 59 3.13 8.31 3.79
N GLU A 60 3.32 9.60 3.48
CA GLU A 60 2.25 10.59 3.61
C GLU A 60 1.07 10.30 2.69
N LEU A 61 1.34 9.92 1.43
CA LEU A 61 0.31 9.50 0.48
C LEU A 61 -0.44 8.25 0.97
N ARG A 62 0.27 7.26 1.51
CA ARG A 62 -0.29 6.04 2.13
C ARG A 62 -1.22 6.40 3.28
N ARG A 63 -0.80 7.30 4.18
CA ARG A 63 -1.64 7.78 5.30
C ARG A 63 -2.91 8.48 4.81
N LYS A 64 -2.82 9.31 3.76
CA LYS A 64 -4.01 9.93 3.11
C LYS A 64 -4.95 8.88 2.54
N ALA A 65 -4.40 7.81 1.98
CA ALA A 65 -5.14 6.65 1.50
C ALA A 65 -5.61 5.69 2.61
N LYS A 66 -5.37 6.02 3.89
CA LYS A 66 -5.73 5.23 5.08
C LYS A 66 -5.17 3.80 5.12
N VAL A 67 -4.19 3.46 4.27
CA VAL A 67 -3.62 2.10 4.24
C VAL A 67 -2.72 1.90 5.46
N PRO A 68 -2.98 0.94 6.36
CA PRO A 68 -2.13 0.66 7.52
C PRO A 68 -0.70 0.24 7.15
N MET A 69 0.25 0.44 8.08
CA MET A 69 1.62 -0.07 7.99
C MET A 69 1.70 -1.35 8.83
N VAL A 70 1.55 -2.50 8.19
CA VAL A 70 1.53 -3.85 8.80
C VAL A 70 2.16 -4.87 7.87
#